data_AF-A0A0F2RIH2-F1
#
_entry.id   AF-A0A0F2RIH2-F1
#
_cell.length_a   1.000
_cell.length_b   1.000
_cell.length_c   1.000
_cell.angle_alpha   90.00
_cell.angle_beta   90.00
_cell.angle_gamma   90.00
#
_symmetry.space_group_name_H-M   'P 1'
#
loop_
_entity.id
_entity.type
_entity.pdbx_description
1 polymer ?
#
loop_
_entity_poly.entity_id
_entity_poly.type
_entity_poly.pdbx_seq_one_letter_code
_entity_poly.pdbx_strand_id
1 'polypeptide(L)'
;MNFGKQVNILCDIAPQLEFFLMQQMTVSVLKPEEGMATYYHMFYRNYSLIVSTNIVTYYIVSEMPEEHVFSLVCSAAREAARDYEEVAIRYVAMGLSSQFPQTSEVRGLDLNELIELIKTKQISAKGSLTTFINASEFLLLFATFEDVVKCMLICDSIISAEDGLREVEVMKRIKEKLKKDGTFCQFRDRLAARSVIRNFTDADTIWKFFTDFRHLYIHSGGRATKKWLEKFQKNQDDLMNRLTKSPELARMFVADIINDCQPKEGQLFVVTDKFSNVFRNFIVSIMESLYLTELKRTQKKP
;
A
#
# COMPACT_ATOMS: atom_id res chain seq x y z
N MET A 1 25.54 -6.83 50.81
CA MET A 1 25.94 -5.70 49.94
C MET A 1 26.65 -6.28 48.73
N ASN A 2 25.95 -6.31 47.59
CA ASN A 2 26.50 -6.75 46.30
C ASN A 2 25.80 -5.91 45.22
N PHE A 3 26.17 -4.62 45.16
CA PHE A 3 25.79 -3.71 44.09
C PHE A 3 26.90 -3.78 43.04
N GLY A 4 26.67 -4.45 41.91
CA GLY A 4 27.73 -4.53 40.90
C GLY A 4 27.48 -5.34 39.63
N LYS A 5 26.29 -5.90 39.39
CA LYS A 5 26.01 -6.60 38.12
C LYS A 5 24.54 -6.48 37.73
N GLN A 6 24.11 -5.32 37.24
CA GLN A 6 22.82 -5.22 36.54
C GLN A 6 22.66 -4.03 35.59
N VAL A 7 23.73 -3.36 35.20
CA VAL A 7 23.67 -2.23 34.25
C VAL A 7 24.78 -2.44 33.22
N ASN A 8 24.49 -3.16 32.14
CA ASN A 8 25.20 -3.11 30.84
C ASN A 8 24.71 -4.14 29.80
N ILE A 9 23.40 -4.44 29.74
CA ILE A 9 22.85 -5.26 28.64
C ILE A 9 21.66 -4.57 27.95
N LEU A 10 21.17 -3.43 28.47
CA LEU A 10 19.99 -2.73 27.94
C LEU A 10 20.27 -1.46 27.13
N CYS A 11 21.53 -1.01 27.00
CA CYS A 11 21.82 0.26 26.30
C CYS A 11 22.28 0.12 24.85
N ASP A 12 22.68 -1.07 24.38
CA ASP A 12 23.26 -1.20 23.03
C ASP A 12 22.41 -1.98 22.02
N ILE A 13 21.24 -2.49 22.42
CA ILE A 13 20.35 -3.27 21.52
C ILE A 13 19.09 -2.47 21.12
N ALA A 14 18.69 -1.48 21.93
CA ALA A 14 17.44 -0.74 21.71
C ALA A 14 17.44 0.19 20.47
N PRO A 15 18.50 0.98 20.17
CA PRO A 15 18.47 1.90 19.03
C PRO A 15 18.56 1.16 17.68
N GLN A 16 19.20 -0.01 17.64
CA GLN A 16 19.38 -0.79 16.43
C GLN A 16 18.14 -1.67 16.13
N LEU A 17 17.39 -2.11 17.15
CA LEU A 17 16.13 -2.82 16.95
C LEU A 17 14.98 -1.89 16.54
N GLU A 18 14.91 -0.65 17.07
CA GLU A 18 13.90 0.33 16.64
C GLU A 18 14.14 0.84 15.22
N PHE A 19 15.41 0.94 14.80
CA PHE A 19 15.77 1.31 13.42
C PHE A 19 15.46 0.18 12.41
N PHE A 20 15.53 -1.09 12.82
CA PHE A 20 15.24 -2.23 11.94
C PHE A 20 13.76 -2.68 11.93
N LEU A 21 12.96 -2.34 12.94
CA LEU A 21 11.59 -2.86 13.07
C LEU A 21 10.48 -1.95 12.51
N MET A 22 10.75 -0.68 12.14
CA MET A 22 9.64 0.22 11.78
C MET A 22 9.87 1.29 10.68
N GLN A 23 10.92 1.20 9.84
CA GLN A 23 11.12 2.24 8.80
C GLN A 23 11.49 1.77 7.39
N GLN A 24 11.56 0.48 7.07
CA GLN A 24 11.91 0.08 5.70
C GLN A 24 11.00 -0.98 5.09
N MET A 25 10.83 -0.82 3.79
CA MET A 25 10.04 -1.67 2.91
C MET A 25 10.71 -3.03 2.73
N THR A 26 10.50 -3.95 3.66
CA THR A 26 11.26 -5.21 3.72
C THR A 26 10.40 -6.46 3.68
N VAL A 27 9.19 -6.40 3.12
CA VAL A 27 8.44 -7.62 2.83
C VAL A 27 8.95 -8.19 1.51
N SER A 28 10.03 -8.95 1.56
CA SER A 28 10.46 -9.74 0.40
C SER A 28 9.41 -10.80 0.09
N VAL A 29 9.10 -10.99 -1.18
CA VAL A 29 8.23 -12.06 -1.65
C VAL A 29 9.02 -13.33 -1.96
N LEU A 30 8.43 -14.49 -1.68
CA LEU A 30 8.97 -15.79 -2.05
C LEU A 30 9.27 -15.85 -3.55
N LYS A 31 10.47 -16.30 -3.90
CA LYS A 31 10.83 -16.49 -5.31
C LYS A 31 10.04 -17.67 -5.89
N PRO A 32 9.39 -17.50 -7.05
CA PRO A 32 8.65 -18.58 -7.67
C PRO A 32 9.60 -19.63 -8.27
N GLU A 33 9.29 -20.91 -8.09
CA GLU A 33 9.92 -22.02 -8.83
C GLU A 33 9.62 -21.90 -10.34
N GLU A 34 10.62 -22.22 -11.18
CA GLU A 34 10.46 -22.19 -12.64
C GLU A 34 9.34 -23.14 -13.10
N GLY A 35 8.52 -22.68 -14.06
CA GLY A 35 7.44 -23.47 -14.65
C GLY A 35 6.18 -23.64 -13.78
N MET A 36 6.14 -23.09 -12.57
CA MET A 36 4.99 -23.22 -11.65
C MET A 36 4.17 -21.94 -11.52
N ALA A 37 2.84 -22.05 -11.54
CA ALA A 37 1.87 -21.00 -11.20
C ALA A 37 2.16 -19.62 -11.85
N THR A 38 1.85 -19.48 -13.15
CA THR A 38 2.12 -18.27 -13.96
C THR A 38 1.64 -16.97 -13.32
N TYR A 39 0.47 -16.97 -12.65
CA TYR A 39 -0.04 -15.78 -11.97
C TYR A 39 0.91 -15.31 -10.86
N TYR A 40 1.56 -16.22 -10.13
CA TYR A 40 2.46 -15.87 -9.04
C TYR A 40 3.78 -15.30 -9.57
N HIS A 41 4.28 -15.78 -10.73
CA HIS A 41 5.39 -15.14 -11.44
C HIS A 41 5.06 -13.70 -11.85
N MET A 42 3.85 -13.46 -12.36
CA MET A 42 3.41 -12.11 -12.71
C MET A 42 3.37 -11.20 -11.48
N PHE A 43 2.80 -11.68 -10.36
CA PHE A 43 2.81 -10.95 -9.09
C PHE A 43 4.23 -10.66 -8.62
N TYR A 44 5.10 -11.68 -8.56
CA TYR A 44 6.48 -11.54 -8.11
C TYR A 44 7.23 -10.46 -8.90
N ARG A 45 7.12 -10.48 -10.24
CA ARG A 45 7.80 -9.50 -11.11
C ARG A 45 7.29 -8.09 -10.88
N ASN A 46 5.97 -7.91 -10.91
CA ASN A 46 5.35 -6.59 -10.76
C ASN A 46 5.58 -6.02 -9.36
N TYR A 47 5.40 -6.85 -8.32
CA TYR A 47 5.70 -6.50 -6.93
C TYR A 47 7.16 -6.07 -6.77
N SER A 48 8.10 -6.85 -7.31
CA SER A 48 9.54 -6.56 -7.20
C SER A 48 9.90 -5.24 -7.87
N LEU A 49 9.30 -4.94 -9.03
CA LEU A 49 9.52 -3.66 -9.72
C LEU A 49 8.99 -2.47 -8.88
N ILE A 50 7.77 -2.57 -8.36
CA ILE A 50 7.16 -1.52 -7.53
C ILE A 50 8.01 -1.28 -6.28
N VAL A 51 8.31 -2.33 -5.52
CA VAL A 51 9.06 -2.21 -4.26
C VAL A 51 10.50 -1.74 -4.51
N SER A 52 11.19 -2.25 -5.54
CA SER A 52 12.55 -1.79 -5.85
C SER A 52 12.60 -0.31 -6.27
N THR A 53 11.63 0.15 -7.07
CA THR A 53 11.49 1.56 -7.45
C THR A 53 11.32 2.44 -6.21
N ASN A 54 10.46 2.01 -5.29
CA ASN A 54 10.26 2.72 -4.05
C ASN A 54 11.55 2.71 -3.21
N ILE A 55 12.27 1.58 -3.08
CA ILE A 55 13.48 1.49 -2.25
C ILE A 55 14.50 2.54 -2.69
N VAL A 56 14.73 2.62 -4.01
CA VAL A 56 15.65 3.61 -4.60
C VAL A 56 15.15 5.02 -4.34
N THR A 57 13.85 5.28 -4.52
CA THR A 57 13.27 6.61 -4.33
C THR A 57 13.36 7.06 -2.86
N TYR A 58 13.08 6.16 -1.92
CA TYR A 58 13.23 6.42 -0.49
C TYR A 58 14.66 6.75 -0.11
N TYR A 59 15.62 5.97 -0.64
CA TYR A 59 17.03 6.23 -0.39
C TYR A 59 17.43 7.63 -0.91
N ILE A 60 16.97 8.02 -2.10
CA ILE A 60 17.23 9.37 -2.62
C ILE A 60 16.61 10.43 -1.70
N VAL A 61 15.35 10.28 -1.29
CA VAL A 61 14.65 11.25 -0.42
C VAL A 61 15.30 11.34 0.97
N SER A 62 15.80 10.22 1.52
CA SER A 62 16.44 10.21 2.84
C SER A 62 17.73 11.01 2.86
N GLU A 63 18.53 10.94 1.80
CA GLU A 63 19.81 11.63 1.68
C GLU A 63 19.67 13.14 1.41
N MET A 64 18.51 13.62 0.93
CA MET A 64 18.30 15.04 0.63
C MET A 64 18.09 15.89 1.90
N PRO A 65 18.59 17.13 2.00
CA PRO A 65 18.23 18.03 3.09
C PRO A 65 16.74 18.38 3.11
N GLU A 66 16.15 18.57 4.30
CA GLU A 66 14.72 18.87 4.47
C GLU A 66 14.31 20.15 3.72
N GLU A 67 15.15 21.20 3.78
CA GLU A 67 14.86 22.48 3.10
C GLU A 67 14.88 22.34 1.57
N HIS A 68 15.77 21.49 1.04
CA HIS A 68 15.81 21.18 -0.38
C HIS A 68 14.54 20.46 -0.82
N VAL A 69 14.08 19.48 -0.04
CA VAL A 69 12.83 18.77 -0.34
C VAL A 69 11.64 19.74 -0.32
N PHE A 70 11.54 20.60 0.68
CA PHE A 70 10.48 21.61 0.74
C PHE A 70 10.51 22.55 -0.46
N SER A 71 11.70 23.06 -0.80
CA SER A 71 11.89 23.92 -1.98
C SER A 71 11.44 23.23 -3.26
N LEU A 72 11.74 21.94 -3.43
CA LEU A 72 11.31 21.15 -4.59
C LEU A 72 9.79 21.00 -4.67
N VAL A 73 9.12 20.68 -3.56
CA VAL A 73 7.65 20.58 -3.52
C VAL A 73 7.00 21.91 -3.89
N CYS A 74 7.49 23.02 -3.34
CA CYS A 74 6.99 24.36 -3.68
C CYS A 74 7.31 24.76 -5.12
N SER A 75 8.45 24.33 -5.67
CA SER A 75 8.83 24.63 -7.05
C SER A 75 7.99 23.82 -8.03
N ALA A 76 7.78 22.53 -7.78
CA ALA A 76 6.88 21.70 -8.59
C ALA A 76 5.44 22.25 -8.63
N ALA A 77 4.91 22.72 -7.49
CA ALA A 77 3.59 23.35 -7.45
C ALA A 77 3.52 24.62 -8.31
N ARG A 78 4.56 25.46 -8.25
CA ARG A 78 4.66 26.71 -9.03
C ARG A 78 4.86 26.45 -10.51
N GLU A 79 5.74 25.52 -10.86
CA GLU A 79 6.02 25.12 -12.25
C GLU A 79 4.79 24.52 -12.91
N ALA A 80 4.04 23.67 -12.21
CA ALA A 80 2.80 23.12 -12.74
C ALA A 80 1.72 24.17 -13.00
N ALA A 81 1.75 25.32 -12.32
CA ALA A 81 0.84 26.43 -12.59
C ALA A 81 1.29 27.29 -13.80
N ARG A 82 2.53 27.11 -14.28
CA ARG A 82 3.16 27.94 -15.33
C ARG A 82 3.63 27.12 -16.54
N ASP A 83 3.21 25.86 -16.64
CA ASP A 83 3.64 24.92 -17.68
C ASP A 83 3.42 25.47 -19.11
N TYR A 84 2.26 26.06 -19.40
CA TYR A 84 1.99 26.67 -20.71
C TYR A 84 2.79 27.95 -20.97
N GLU A 85 3.10 28.73 -19.93
CA GLU A 85 3.98 29.90 -20.07
C GLU A 85 5.40 29.45 -20.45
N GLU A 86 5.92 28.40 -19.81
CA GLU A 86 7.22 27.84 -20.17
C GLU A 86 7.25 27.28 -21.60
N VAL A 87 6.20 26.56 -22.00
CA VAL A 87 6.08 26.04 -23.37
C VAL A 87 6.02 27.20 -24.37
N ALA A 88 5.28 28.27 -24.07
CA ALA A 88 5.22 29.46 -24.92
C ALA A 88 6.60 30.11 -25.09
N ILE A 89 7.37 30.26 -24.00
CA ILE A 89 8.75 30.78 -24.06
C ILE A 89 9.63 29.91 -24.96
N ARG A 90 9.54 28.58 -24.83
CA ARG A 90 10.31 27.63 -25.66
C ARG A 90 9.93 27.72 -27.14
N TYR A 91 8.63 27.87 -27.45
CA TYR A 91 8.15 28.07 -28.82
C TYR A 91 8.71 29.35 -29.44
N VAL A 92 8.65 30.46 -28.71
CA VAL A 92 9.21 31.75 -29.16
C VAL A 92 10.71 31.64 -29.42
N ALA A 93 11.46 30.96 -28.54
CA ALA A 93 12.89 30.72 -28.72
C ALA A 93 13.21 29.89 -29.98
N MET A 94 12.28 29.05 -30.44
CA MET A 94 12.39 28.28 -31.68
C MET A 94 11.91 29.05 -32.93
N GLY A 95 11.48 30.31 -32.78
CA GLY A 95 10.89 31.09 -33.87
C GLY A 95 9.47 30.65 -34.23
N LEU A 96 8.80 29.90 -33.35
CA LEU A 96 7.42 29.45 -33.53
C LEU A 96 6.46 30.36 -32.75
N SER A 97 5.35 30.73 -33.37
CA SER A 97 4.24 31.37 -32.67
C SER A 97 3.23 30.31 -32.24
N SER A 98 2.90 30.28 -30.95
CA SER A 98 1.73 29.55 -30.44
C SER A 98 0.96 30.44 -29.49
N GLN A 99 -0.37 30.44 -29.63
CA GLN A 99 -1.28 31.02 -28.65
C GLN A 99 -1.96 29.87 -27.93
N PHE A 100 -1.56 29.66 -26.69
CA PHE A 100 -2.21 28.70 -25.82
C PHE A 100 -3.32 29.43 -25.08
N PRO A 101 -4.62 29.24 -25.40
CA PRO A 101 -5.72 29.88 -24.66
C PRO A 101 -5.63 29.61 -23.15
N GLN A 102 -5.01 28.49 -22.77
CA GLN A 102 -4.83 28.04 -21.41
C GLN A 102 -3.93 28.93 -20.55
N THR A 103 -3.12 29.84 -21.14
CA THR A 103 -2.33 30.80 -20.35
C THR A 103 -3.19 31.83 -19.62
N SER A 104 -4.47 31.96 -20.01
CA SER A 104 -5.44 32.83 -19.34
C SER A 104 -6.28 32.12 -18.28
N GLU A 105 -6.15 30.79 -18.15
CA GLU A 105 -6.90 29.97 -17.21
C GLU A 105 -6.16 29.86 -15.87
N VAL A 106 -6.89 29.71 -14.76
CA VAL A 106 -6.29 29.34 -13.47
C VAL A 106 -6.02 27.84 -13.48
N ARG A 107 -4.75 27.46 -13.53
CA ARG A 107 -4.30 26.05 -13.64
C ARG A 107 -3.21 25.74 -12.62
N GLY A 108 -2.92 24.46 -12.44
CA GLY A 108 -1.89 23.96 -11.55
C GLY A 108 -2.33 22.71 -10.80
N LEU A 109 -1.47 22.26 -9.89
CA LEU A 109 -1.77 21.15 -9.00
C LEU A 109 -2.37 21.67 -7.68
N ASP A 110 -3.41 21.01 -7.20
CA ASP A 110 -3.99 21.30 -5.88
C ASP A 110 -3.11 20.70 -4.76
N LEU A 111 -2.04 21.42 -4.43
CA LEU A 111 -1.06 21.06 -3.40
C LEU A 111 -1.12 21.98 -2.17
N ASN A 112 -2.07 22.92 -2.13
CA ASN A 112 -2.15 23.93 -1.07
C ASN A 112 -2.28 23.28 0.31
N GLU A 113 -3.17 22.30 0.43
CA GLU A 113 -3.38 21.58 1.68
C GLU A 113 -2.09 20.88 2.16
N LEU A 114 -1.38 20.20 1.26
CA LEU A 114 -0.12 19.54 1.60
C LEU A 114 0.94 20.55 2.05
N ILE A 115 1.06 21.67 1.33
CA ILE A 115 1.99 22.75 1.68
C ILE A 115 1.67 23.31 3.06
N GLU A 116 0.38 23.49 3.39
CA GLU A 116 -0.04 23.93 4.72
C GLU A 116 0.24 22.89 5.81
N LEU A 117 0.06 21.60 5.53
CA LEU A 117 0.47 20.52 6.45
C LEU A 117 1.98 20.56 6.75
N ILE A 118 2.81 20.84 5.75
CA ILE A 118 4.26 20.99 5.92
C ILE A 118 4.59 22.25 6.74
N LYS A 119 4.02 23.41 6.39
CA LYS A 119 4.26 24.68 7.09
C LYS A 119 3.83 24.63 8.56
N THR A 120 2.70 23.98 8.84
CA THR A 120 2.17 23.80 10.20
C THR A 120 2.87 22.68 10.96
N LYS A 121 3.90 22.05 10.37
CA LYS A 121 4.70 20.95 10.94
C LYS A 121 3.87 19.73 11.34
N GLN A 122 2.70 19.54 10.73
CA GLN A 122 1.91 18.32 10.88
C GLN A 122 2.58 17.15 10.14
N ILE A 123 3.26 17.44 9.04
CA ILE A 123 4.14 16.51 8.33
C ILE A 123 5.47 17.19 8.02
N SER A 124 6.52 16.41 7.87
CA SER A 124 7.79 16.92 7.31
C SER A 124 7.69 17.01 5.79
N ALA A 125 8.53 17.84 5.16
CA ALA A 125 8.63 17.91 3.71
C ALA A 125 9.06 16.56 3.12
N LYS A 126 10.02 15.86 3.74
CA LYS A 126 10.32 14.46 3.39
C LYS A 126 9.11 13.54 3.55
N GLY A 127 8.39 13.68 4.67
CA GLY A 127 7.16 12.93 4.95
C GLY A 127 6.07 13.14 3.89
N SER A 128 6.01 14.33 3.27
CA SER A 128 5.11 14.61 2.16
C SER A 128 5.46 13.81 0.89
N LEU A 129 6.74 13.67 0.55
CA LEU A 129 7.18 12.84 -0.58
C LEU A 129 6.97 11.36 -0.29
N THR A 130 7.33 10.91 0.92
CA THR A 130 7.03 9.57 1.45
C THR A 130 5.55 9.25 1.30
N THR A 131 4.66 10.20 1.60
CA THR A 131 3.20 10.02 1.43
C THR A 131 2.82 9.74 -0.01
N PHE A 132 3.37 10.49 -0.98
CA PHE A 132 3.10 10.25 -2.40
C PHE A 132 3.64 8.92 -2.90
N ILE A 133 4.84 8.54 -2.46
CA ILE A 133 5.46 7.26 -2.79
C ILE A 133 4.60 6.12 -2.23
N ASN A 134 4.19 6.21 -0.96
CA ASN A 134 3.34 5.23 -0.31
C ASN A 134 1.94 5.12 -0.92
N ALA A 135 1.32 6.25 -1.25
CA ALA A 135 0.02 6.25 -1.93
C ALA A 135 0.13 5.57 -3.31
N SER A 136 1.17 5.90 -4.06
CA SER A 136 1.44 5.30 -5.37
C SER A 136 1.71 3.80 -5.25
N GLU A 137 2.55 3.40 -4.29
CA GLU A 137 2.82 2.01 -3.95
C GLU A 137 1.53 1.25 -3.66
N PHE A 138 0.74 1.78 -2.73
CA PHE A 138 -0.53 1.19 -2.31
C PHE A 138 -1.45 0.93 -3.51
N LEU A 139 -1.66 1.95 -4.35
CA LEU A 139 -2.52 1.85 -5.53
C LEU A 139 -1.98 0.85 -6.58
N LEU A 140 -0.68 0.88 -6.87
CA LEU A 140 -0.06 -0.02 -7.84
C LEU A 140 -0.07 -1.48 -7.36
N LEU A 141 0.21 -1.71 -6.08
CA LEU A 141 0.13 -3.03 -5.48
C LEU A 141 -1.30 -3.55 -5.40
N PHE A 142 -2.27 -2.69 -5.09
CA PHE A 142 -3.69 -3.04 -5.11
C PHE A 142 -4.12 -3.47 -6.51
N ALA A 143 -3.82 -2.66 -7.53
CA ALA A 143 -4.13 -2.98 -8.92
C ALA A 143 -3.43 -4.26 -9.39
N THR A 144 -2.15 -4.44 -9.05
CA THR A 144 -1.39 -5.67 -9.36
C THR A 144 -2.03 -6.89 -8.73
N PHE A 145 -2.44 -6.79 -7.47
CA PHE A 145 -3.12 -7.88 -6.77
C PHE A 145 -4.45 -8.23 -7.43
N GLU A 146 -5.30 -7.24 -7.74
CA GLU A 146 -6.58 -7.44 -8.43
C GLU A 146 -6.39 -8.10 -9.80
N ASP A 147 -5.46 -7.60 -10.61
CA ASP A 147 -5.20 -8.10 -11.96
C ASP A 147 -4.69 -9.54 -11.93
N VAL A 148 -3.71 -9.85 -11.07
CA VAL A 148 -3.17 -11.20 -10.94
C VAL A 148 -4.24 -12.18 -10.44
N VAL A 149 -5.04 -11.78 -9.45
CA VAL A 149 -6.14 -12.62 -8.95
C VAL A 149 -7.17 -12.83 -10.06
N LYS A 150 -7.52 -11.80 -10.84
CA LYS A 150 -8.42 -11.91 -11.98
C LYS A 150 -7.89 -12.92 -12.99
N CYS A 151 -6.62 -12.80 -13.40
CA CYS A 151 -5.98 -13.75 -14.32
C CYS A 151 -6.04 -15.19 -13.79
N MET A 152 -5.71 -15.40 -12.51
CA MET A 152 -5.79 -16.71 -11.87
C MET A 152 -7.23 -17.28 -11.93
N LEU A 153 -8.23 -16.47 -11.58
CA LEU A 153 -9.63 -16.90 -11.57
C LEU A 153 -10.18 -17.21 -12.98
N ILE A 154 -9.72 -16.49 -14.00
CA ILE A 154 -10.03 -16.78 -15.41
C ILE A 154 -9.41 -18.12 -15.82
N CYS A 155 -8.11 -18.32 -15.55
CA CYS A 155 -7.42 -19.56 -15.88
C CYS A 155 -8.07 -20.80 -15.24
N ASP A 156 -8.58 -20.67 -14.02
CA ASP A 156 -9.27 -21.76 -13.30
C ASP A 156 -10.77 -21.88 -13.63
N SER A 157 -11.27 -21.10 -14.60
CA SER A 157 -12.68 -21.07 -15.01
C SER A 157 -13.62 -20.85 -13.82
N ILE A 158 -13.28 -19.88 -12.96
CA ILE A 158 -14.13 -19.40 -11.85
C ILE A 158 -14.97 -18.21 -12.30
N ILE A 159 -14.39 -17.38 -13.17
CA ILE A 159 -15.05 -16.25 -13.85
C ILE A 159 -14.73 -16.33 -15.35
N SER A 160 -15.56 -15.73 -16.20
CA SER A 160 -15.22 -15.60 -17.61
C SER A 160 -14.25 -14.43 -17.84
N ALA A 161 -13.57 -14.40 -19.01
CA ALA A 161 -12.69 -13.30 -19.36
C ALA A 161 -13.45 -11.98 -19.63
N GLU A 162 -14.70 -12.10 -20.05
CA GLU A 162 -15.62 -10.99 -20.32
C GLU A 162 -16.21 -10.42 -19.03
N ASP A 163 -16.28 -11.24 -17.97
CA ASP A 163 -16.70 -10.78 -16.65
C ASP A 163 -15.65 -9.85 -16.02
N GLY A 164 -16.12 -8.67 -15.60
CA GLY A 164 -15.36 -7.82 -14.70
C GLY A 164 -15.21 -8.48 -13.31
N LEU A 165 -14.10 -8.24 -12.63
CA LEU A 165 -13.94 -8.57 -11.22
C LEU A 165 -14.08 -7.29 -10.41
N ARG A 166 -15.17 -7.16 -9.65
CA ARG A 166 -15.34 -6.03 -8.72
C ARG A 166 -14.46 -6.25 -7.49
N GLU A 167 -13.92 -5.17 -6.95
CA GLU A 167 -13.02 -5.20 -5.79
C GLU A 167 -13.68 -5.91 -4.59
N VAL A 168 -14.98 -5.66 -4.35
CA VAL A 168 -15.74 -6.30 -3.27
C VAL A 168 -15.92 -7.82 -3.44
N GLU A 169 -15.70 -8.36 -4.63
CA GLU A 169 -15.87 -9.79 -4.94
C GLU A 169 -14.55 -10.59 -4.86
N VAL A 170 -13.39 -9.92 -4.86
CA VAL A 170 -12.07 -10.56 -4.95
C VAL A 170 -11.91 -11.71 -3.95
N MET A 171 -12.13 -11.44 -2.66
CA MET A 171 -12.02 -12.46 -1.60
C MET A 171 -13.09 -13.54 -1.72
N LYS A 172 -14.31 -13.19 -2.13
CA LYS A 172 -15.37 -14.17 -2.39
C LYS A 172 -14.97 -15.16 -3.49
N ARG A 173 -14.45 -14.67 -4.62
CA ARG A 173 -14.04 -15.52 -5.75
C ARG A 173 -12.81 -16.37 -5.43
N ILE A 174 -11.85 -15.84 -4.66
CA ILE A 174 -10.72 -16.64 -4.14
C ILE A 174 -11.25 -17.82 -3.29
N LYS A 175 -12.23 -17.57 -2.41
CA LYS A 175 -12.84 -18.62 -1.59
C LYS A 175 -13.55 -19.68 -2.44
N GLU A 176 -14.26 -19.26 -3.48
CA GLU A 176 -14.93 -20.15 -4.44
C GLU A 176 -13.93 -21.06 -5.15
N LYS A 177 -12.83 -20.49 -5.67
CA LYS A 177 -11.71 -21.25 -6.24
C LYS A 177 -11.17 -22.30 -5.28
N LEU A 178 -10.79 -21.87 -4.07
CA LEU A 178 -10.20 -22.75 -3.07
C LEU A 178 -11.13 -23.90 -2.64
N LYS A 179 -12.45 -23.65 -2.63
CA LYS A 179 -13.45 -24.69 -2.37
C LYS A 179 -13.59 -25.66 -3.55
N LYS A 180 -13.65 -25.16 -4.78
CA LYS A 180 -13.69 -25.97 -6.01
C LYS A 180 -12.47 -26.89 -6.10
N ASP A 181 -11.31 -26.38 -5.73
CA ASP A 181 -10.04 -27.13 -5.72
C ASP A 181 -9.90 -28.09 -4.53
N GLY A 182 -10.77 -28.02 -3.52
CA GLY A 182 -10.63 -28.80 -2.28
C GLY A 182 -9.42 -28.39 -1.41
N THR A 183 -8.86 -27.20 -1.63
CA THR A 183 -7.63 -26.72 -0.99
C THR A 183 -7.83 -25.66 0.08
N PHE A 184 -9.09 -25.27 0.36
CA PHE A 184 -9.44 -24.21 1.31
C PHE A 184 -8.79 -24.35 2.70
N CYS A 185 -8.79 -25.55 3.30
CA CYS A 185 -8.17 -25.76 4.61
C CYS A 185 -6.65 -25.56 4.55
N GLN A 186 -6.00 -26.06 3.50
CA GLN A 186 -4.55 -25.92 3.33
C GLN A 186 -4.16 -24.45 3.17
N PHE A 187 -4.90 -23.70 2.34
CA PHE A 187 -4.71 -22.26 2.20
C PHE A 187 -4.85 -21.54 3.54
N ARG A 188 -5.92 -21.83 4.31
CA ARG A 188 -6.16 -21.21 5.61
C ARG A 188 -5.01 -21.48 6.58
N ASP A 189 -4.56 -22.72 6.66
CA ASP A 189 -3.47 -23.11 7.59
C ASP A 189 -2.15 -22.45 7.17
N ARG A 190 -1.88 -22.36 5.86
CA ARG A 190 -0.74 -21.63 5.29
C ARG A 190 -0.80 -20.13 5.59
N LEU A 191 -1.97 -19.51 5.47
CA LEU A 191 -2.19 -18.10 5.73
C LEU A 191 -1.98 -17.76 7.21
N ALA A 192 -2.52 -18.59 8.11
CA ALA A 192 -2.34 -18.44 9.55
C ALA A 192 -0.88 -18.64 9.98
N ALA A 193 -0.14 -19.54 9.33
CA ALA A 193 1.26 -19.80 9.67
C ALA A 193 2.22 -18.64 9.35
N ARG A 194 1.84 -17.73 8.44
CA ARG A 194 2.73 -16.65 7.96
C ARG A 194 2.26 -15.23 8.26
N SER A 195 1.09 -15.09 8.88
CA SER A 195 0.47 -13.79 9.07
C SER A 195 -0.33 -13.73 10.36
N VAL A 196 -0.77 -12.51 10.68
CA VAL A 196 -1.71 -12.25 11.76
C VAL A 196 -3.13 -12.73 11.46
N ILE A 197 -3.43 -13.17 10.23
CA ILE A 197 -4.77 -13.56 9.78
C ILE A 197 -5.06 -15.00 10.23
N ARG A 198 -6.09 -15.20 11.06
CA ARG A 198 -6.39 -16.54 11.62
C ARG A 198 -7.47 -17.30 10.86
N ASN A 199 -8.28 -16.60 10.07
CA ASN A 199 -9.37 -17.20 9.31
C ASN A 199 -9.67 -16.38 8.04
N PHE A 200 -10.47 -16.94 7.12
CA PHE A 200 -10.79 -16.28 5.86
C PHE A 200 -11.62 -14.99 6.04
N THR A 201 -12.41 -14.91 7.11
CA THR A 201 -13.21 -13.71 7.40
C THR A 201 -12.32 -12.55 7.81
N ASP A 202 -11.26 -12.80 8.58
CA ASP A 202 -10.24 -11.79 8.88
C ASP A 202 -9.63 -11.23 7.59
N ALA A 203 -9.30 -12.09 6.62
CA ALA A 203 -8.76 -11.66 5.33
C ALA A 203 -9.76 -10.80 4.53
N ASP A 204 -11.04 -11.21 4.50
CA ASP A 204 -12.12 -10.47 3.84
C ASP A 204 -12.36 -9.10 4.49
N THR A 205 -12.33 -9.00 5.82
CA THR A 205 -12.49 -7.73 6.54
C THR A 205 -11.29 -6.80 6.30
N ILE A 206 -10.05 -7.30 6.33
CA ILE A 206 -8.85 -6.50 6.01
C ILE A 206 -8.91 -5.98 4.56
N TRP A 207 -9.32 -6.83 3.62
CA TRP A 207 -9.49 -6.43 2.23
C TRP A 207 -10.49 -5.28 2.07
N LYS A 208 -11.64 -5.35 2.74
CA LYS A 208 -12.65 -4.29 2.72
C LYS A 208 -12.12 -2.98 3.30
N PHE A 209 -11.37 -3.05 4.40
CA PHE A 209 -10.72 -1.89 5.00
C PHE A 209 -9.81 -1.17 3.99
N PHE A 210 -8.91 -1.90 3.33
CA PHE A 210 -8.04 -1.31 2.31
C PHE A 210 -8.79 -0.89 1.03
N THR A 211 -9.87 -1.59 0.68
CA THR A 211 -10.74 -1.20 -0.44
C THR A 211 -11.34 0.19 -0.23
N ASP A 212 -11.74 0.53 1.00
CA ASP A 212 -12.25 1.88 1.28
C ASP A 212 -11.17 2.95 1.02
N PHE A 213 -9.91 2.72 1.42
CA PHE A 213 -8.80 3.63 1.10
C PHE A 213 -8.49 3.70 -0.40
N ARG A 214 -8.55 2.58 -1.12
CA ARG A 214 -8.41 2.59 -2.59
C ARG A 214 -9.47 3.48 -3.23
N HIS A 215 -10.72 3.38 -2.79
CA HIS A 215 -11.79 4.27 -3.25
C HIS A 215 -11.57 5.73 -2.87
N LEU A 216 -11.06 6.00 -1.66
CA LEU A 216 -10.73 7.34 -1.20
C LEU A 216 -9.74 8.03 -2.14
N TYR A 217 -8.68 7.31 -2.52
CA TYR A 217 -7.66 7.84 -3.43
C TYR A 217 -8.15 7.99 -4.87
N ILE A 218 -8.80 6.96 -5.42
CA ILE A 218 -9.22 6.96 -6.83
C ILE A 218 -10.36 7.95 -7.10
N HIS A 219 -11.29 8.13 -6.16
CA HIS A 219 -12.47 8.98 -6.39
C HIS A 219 -12.40 10.37 -5.76
N SER A 220 -11.52 10.58 -4.79
CA SER A 220 -11.46 11.85 -4.05
C SER A 220 -10.03 12.33 -3.80
N GLY A 221 -9.04 11.79 -4.51
CA GLY A 221 -7.65 12.21 -4.39
C GLY A 221 -7.08 12.06 -2.98
N GLY A 222 -7.65 11.16 -2.17
CA GLY A 222 -7.25 10.94 -0.78
C GLY A 222 -8.06 11.72 0.26
N ARG A 223 -9.06 12.54 -0.14
CA ARG A 223 -9.84 13.38 0.77
C ARG A 223 -11.13 12.72 1.23
N ALA A 224 -11.32 12.62 2.53
CA ALA A 224 -12.48 11.91 3.09
C ALA A 224 -13.72 12.80 3.10
N THR A 225 -14.84 12.28 2.59
CA THR A 225 -16.16 12.91 2.74
C THR A 225 -16.91 12.30 3.91
N LYS A 226 -17.86 13.03 4.49
CA LYS A 226 -18.73 12.51 5.57
C LYS A 226 -19.33 11.13 5.25
N LYS A 227 -19.91 10.99 4.05
CA LYS A 227 -20.53 9.73 3.60
C LYS A 227 -19.51 8.58 3.52
N TRP A 228 -18.29 8.87 3.10
CA TRP A 228 -17.22 7.87 3.07
C TRP A 228 -16.82 7.45 4.49
N LEU A 229 -16.67 8.42 5.41
CA LEU A 229 -16.29 8.19 6.81
C LEU A 229 -17.29 7.28 7.52
N GLU A 230 -18.60 7.51 7.36
CA GLU A 230 -19.65 6.69 7.97
C GLU A 230 -19.54 5.21 7.54
N LYS A 231 -19.24 4.95 6.27
CA LYS A 231 -19.04 3.59 5.74
C LYS A 231 -17.72 2.99 6.24
N PHE A 232 -16.65 3.77 6.20
CA PHE A 232 -15.31 3.37 6.63
C PHE A 232 -15.30 2.96 8.10
N GLN A 233 -15.89 3.77 8.98
CA GLN A 233 -15.88 3.54 10.42
C GLN A 233 -16.51 2.20 10.79
N LYS A 234 -17.61 1.82 10.13
CA LYS A 234 -18.20 0.49 10.31
C LYS A 234 -17.24 -0.66 9.96
N ASN A 235 -16.49 -0.53 8.87
CA ASN A 235 -15.53 -1.56 8.44
C ASN A 235 -14.29 -1.59 9.35
N GLN A 236 -13.82 -0.42 9.79
CA GLN A 236 -12.74 -0.28 10.76
C GLN A 236 -13.12 -0.90 12.10
N ASP A 237 -14.31 -0.63 12.62
CA ASP A 237 -14.79 -1.19 13.89
C ASP A 237 -14.91 -2.72 13.84
N ASP A 238 -15.44 -3.30 12.75
CA ASP A 238 -15.47 -4.76 12.57
C ASP A 238 -14.04 -5.34 12.57
N LEU A 239 -13.10 -4.68 11.88
CA LEU A 239 -11.71 -5.12 11.83
C LEU A 239 -11.03 -5.04 13.20
N MET A 240 -11.16 -3.91 13.89
CA MET A 240 -10.59 -3.69 15.21
C MET A 240 -11.11 -4.73 16.20
N ASN A 241 -12.43 -4.95 16.24
CA ASN A 241 -13.05 -5.95 17.08
C ASN A 241 -12.54 -7.37 16.80
N ARG A 242 -12.11 -7.70 15.58
CA ARG A 242 -11.53 -9.00 15.26
C ARG A 242 -10.07 -9.10 15.71
N LEU A 243 -9.29 -8.06 15.48
CA LEU A 243 -7.86 -8.07 15.79
C LEU A 243 -7.63 -8.11 17.31
N THR A 244 -8.36 -7.31 18.08
CA THR A 244 -8.19 -7.15 19.53
C THR A 244 -8.77 -8.28 20.38
N LYS A 245 -9.64 -9.13 19.81
CA LYS A 245 -10.16 -10.33 20.50
C LYS A 245 -9.10 -11.39 20.78
N SER A 246 -7.98 -11.34 20.06
CA SER A 246 -6.88 -12.28 20.25
C SER A 246 -5.81 -11.66 21.16
N PRO A 247 -5.27 -12.40 22.15
CA PRO A 247 -4.18 -11.92 23.00
C PRO A 247 -2.81 -11.89 22.29
N GLU A 248 -2.77 -12.18 20.98
CA GLU A 248 -1.53 -12.19 20.21
C GLU A 248 -0.98 -10.77 19.99
N LEU A 249 0.21 -10.48 20.52
CA LEU A 249 0.88 -9.18 20.42
C LEU A 249 0.97 -8.65 18.98
N ALA A 250 1.26 -9.52 18.00
CA ALA A 250 1.35 -9.12 16.60
C ALA A 250 0.00 -8.60 16.04
N ARG A 251 -1.13 -9.17 16.48
CA ARG A 251 -2.46 -8.69 16.09
C ARG A 251 -2.79 -7.36 16.77
N MET A 252 -2.40 -7.20 18.03
CA MET A 252 -2.55 -5.93 18.75
C MET A 252 -1.76 -4.82 18.06
N PHE A 253 -0.51 -5.07 17.67
CA PHE A 253 0.31 -4.10 16.95
C PHE A 253 -0.30 -3.68 15.60
N VAL A 254 -0.87 -4.62 14.84
CA VAL A 254 -1.59 -4.30 13.60
C VAL A 254 -2.87 -3.50 13.89
N ALA A 255 -3.57 -3.82 14.98
CA ALA A 255 -4.73 -3.07 15.42
C ALA A 255 -4.37 -1.62 15.78
N ASP A 256 -3.26 -1.40 16.49
CA ASP A 256 -2.77 -0.06 16.84
C ASP A 256 -2.48 0.76 15.57
N ILE A 257 -1.80 0.17 14.58
CA ILE A 257 -1.54 0.83 13.29
C ILE A 257 -2.85 1.20 12.57
N ILE A 258 -3.83 0.28 12.54
CA ILE A 258 -5.14 0.53 11.93
C ILE A 258 -5.89 1.63 12.68
N ASN A 259 -5.76 1.66 14.00
CA ASN A 259 -6.38 2.67 14.84
C ASN A 259 -5.76 4.05 14.63
N ASP A 260 -4.46 4.12 14.33
CA ASP A 260 -3.77 5.37 13.96
C ASP A 260 -4.19 5.90 12.57
N CYS A 261 -4.73 5.02 11.71
CA CYS A 261 -5.22 5.39 10.38
C CYS A 261 -6.64 5.96 10.46
N GLN A 262 -6.77 7.20 10.95
CA GLN A 262 -8.05 7.92 11.09
C GLN A 262 -8.15 9.09 10.10
N PRO A 263 -8.79 8.91 8.93
CA PRO A 263 -9.07 10.00 8.02
C PRO A 263 -9.98 11.03 8.67
N LYS A 264 -9.76 12.32 8.35
CA LYS A 264 -10.58 13.43 8.82
C LYS A 264 -11.37 14.02 7.66
N GLU A 265 -12.59 14.47 7.93
CA GLU A 265 -13.45 15.04 6.89
C GLU A 265 -12.77 16.24 6.22
N GLY A 266 -12.80 16.26 4.89
CA GLY A 266 -12.21 17.31 4.07
C GLY A 266 -10.68 17.30 4.02
N GLN A 267 -10.00 16.44 4.79
CA GLN A 267 -8.56 16.38 4.84
C GLN A 267 -7.98 15.28 3.96
N LEU A 268 -6.83 15.54 3.35
CA LEU A 268 -5.99 14.56 2.69
C LEU A 268 -5.51 13.52 3.71
N PHE A 269 -5.82 12.25 3.45
CA PHE A 269 -5.24 11.16 4.22
C PHE A 269 -3.74 11.04 3.92
N VAL A 270 -2.92 10.91 4.95
CA VAL A 270 -1.46 10.78 4.83
C VAL A 270 -1.08 9.30 4.90
N VAL A 271 -0.69 8.69 3.78
CA VAL A 271 -0.23 7.29 3.76
C VAL A 271 1.13 7.15 4.42
N THR A 272 1.14 6.52 5.59
CA THR A 272 2.36 6.26 6.35
C THR A 272 3.02 4.95 5.92
N ASP A 273 4.31 4.80 6.24
CA ASP A 273 5.03 3.53 6.01
C ASP A 273 4.39 2.38 6.76
N LYS A 274 3.86 2.63 7.97
CA LYS A 274 3.15 1.63 8.76
C LYS A 274 1.91 1.13 8.03
N PHE A 275 1.11 2.03 7.45
CA PHE A 275 -0.04 1.66 6.63
C PHE A 275 0.37 0.79 5.44
N SER A 276 1.36 1.25 4.66
CA SER A 276 1.86 0.53 3.48
C SER A 276 2.43 -0.84 3.86
N ASN A 277 3.13 -0.94 4.99
CA ASN A 277 3.67 -2.20 5.51
C ASN A 277 2.57 -3.20 5.85
N VAL A 278 1.49 -2.78 6.51
CA VAL A 278 0.35 -3.66 6.82
C VAL A 278 -0.29 -4.17 5.52
N PHE A 279 -0.50 -3.28 4.54
CA PHE A 279 -1.05 -3.67 3.25
C PHE A 279 -0.14 -4.64 2.47
N ARG A 280 1.17 -4.36 2.41
CA ARG A 280 2.17 -5.23 1.77
C ARG A 280 2.18 -6.61 2.40
N ASN A 281 2.26 -6.69 3.72
CA ASN A 281 2.21 -7.98 4.43
C ASN A 281 0.91 -8.73 4.14
N PHE A 282 -0.22 -8.02 4.09
CA PHE A 282 -1.52 -8.60 3.76
C PHE A 282 -1.52 -9.25 2.37
N ILE A 283 -1.21 -8.50 1.31
CA ILE A 283 -1.27 -9.02 -0.07
C ILE A 283 -0.24 -10.14 -0.30
N VAL A 284 0.98 -10.01 0.25
CA VAL A 284 2.03 -11.03 0.12
C VAL A 284 1.59 -12.31 0.82
N SER A 285 1.03 -12.21 2.03
CA SER A 285 0.54 -13.37 2.78
C SER A 285 -0.53 -14.13 2.00
N ILE A 286 -1.46 -13.44 1.32
CA ILE A 286 -2.49 -14.07 0.49
C ILE A 286 -1.85 -14.75 -0.73
N MET A 287 -1.04 -14.01 -1.50
CA MET A 287 -0.45 -14.50 -2.75
C MET A 287 0.46 -15.69 -2.53
N GLU A 288 1.34 -15.64 -1.54
CA GLU A 288 2.21 -16.76 -1.23
C GLU A 288 1.43 -17.96 -0.67
N SER A 289 0.31 -17.72 0.04
CA SER A 289 -0.52 -18.81 0.55
C SER A 289 -1.25 -19.53 -0.59
N LEU A 290 -1.72 -18.78 -1.59
CA LEU A 290 -2.25 -19.35 -2.83
C LEU A 290 -1.19 -20.17 -3.56
N TYR A 291 -0.01 -19.58 -3.79
CA TYR A 291 1.10 -20.22 -4.47
C TYR A 291 1.54 -21.52 -3.80
N LEU A 292 1.83 -21.49 -2.49
CA LEU A 292 2.29 -22.68 -1.75
C LEU A 292 1.22 -23.76 -1.61
N THR A 293 -0.06 -23.38 -1.68
CA THR A 293 -1.17 -24.35 -1.70
C THR A 293 -1.22 -25.07 -3.04
N GLU A 294 -0.94 -24.37 -4.14
CA GLU A 294 -0.90 -24.94 -5.46
C GLU A 294 0.35 -25.79 -5.72
N LEU A 295 1.51 -25.37 -5.22
CA LEU A 295 2.76 -26.12 -5.33
C LEU A 295 2.63 -27.54 -4.74
N LYS A 296 1.99 -27.65 -3.58
CA LYS A 296 1.75 -28.94 -2.93
C LYS A 296 0.74 -29.81 -3.70
N ARG A 297 -0.15 -29.19 -4.51
CA ARG A 297 -1.11 -29.89 -5.36
C ARG A 297 -0.41 -30.48 -6.58
N THR A 298 0.46 -29.72 -7.24
CA THR A 298 1.20 -30.18 -8.42
C THR A 298 2.20 -31.26 -8.07
N GLN A 299 2.88 -31.17 -6.91
CA GLN A 299 3.78 -32.24 -6.40
C GLN A 299 3.07 -33.53 -5.97
N LYS A 300 1.73 -33.51 -5.81
CA LYS A 300 0.92 -34.69 -5.43
C LYS A 300 0.25 -35.39 -6.62
N LYS A 301 0.33 -34.84 -7.83
CA LYS A 301 -0.14 -35.54 -9.03
C LYS A 301 0.99 -36.45 -9.52
N PRO A 302 0.81 -37.78 -9.52
CA PRO A 302 1.78 -38.73 -10.08
C PRO A 302 1.92 -38.55 -11.60
#